data_AF-A0A174MK56-F1
#
_entry.id   AF-A0A174MK56-F1
#
_cell.length_a   1.000
_cell.length_b   1.000
_cell.length_c   1.000
_cell.angle_alpha   90.00
_cell.angle_beta   90.00
_cell.angle_gamma   90.00
#
_symmetry.space_group_name_H-M   'P 1'
#
loop_
_entity.id
_entity.type
_entity.pdbx_description
1 polymer ?
#
loop_
_entity_poly.entity_id
_entity_poly.type
_entity_poly.pdbx_seq_one_letter_code
_entity_poly.pdbx_strand_id
1 'polypeptide(L)'
;MMITREKVEDVLLRMGMSVNLKGFGYIRDSVLMLDAEKDIKLTYLYFKIAKEYGTTAQGVERAIRHAFETVRNCKADFEVVEYYIGFINCSNSASLSMLRMRIKEELKKQGIHNVNEMLLPYITENRLQELIRESFNEFLMEIAGRLIFSARADIEN
;
A
#
# COMPACT_ATOMS: atom_id res chain seq x y z
N MET A 1 -7.01 -6.41 1.92
CA MET A 1 -6.12 -7.21 2.79
C MET A 1 -6.00 -6.52 4.14
N MET A 2 -6.08 -7.29 5.22
CA MET A 2 -5.83 -6.82 6.58
C MET A 2 -4.32 -6.73 6.83
N ILE A 3 -3.91 -5.81 7.68
CA ILE A 3 -2.51 -5.70 8.11
C ILE A 3 -2.20 -6.83 9.10
N THR A 4 -1.10 -7.54 8.89
CA THR A 4 -0.61 -8.55 9.84
C THR A 4 0.44 -7.97 10.77
N ARG A 5 0.62 -8.62 11.92
CA ARG A 5 1.60 -8.24 12.94
C ARG A 5 3.02 -8.22 12.37
N GLU A 6 3.37 -9.30 11.69
CA GLU A 6 4.70 -9.55 11.11
C GLU A 6 5.03 -8.48 10.07
N LYS A 7 4.02 -8.04 9.30
CA LYS A 7 4.22 -6.99 8.30
C LYS A 7 4.54 -5.64 8.95
N VAL A 8 3.91 -5.32 10.08
CA VAL A 8 4.23 -4.07 10.79
C VAL A 8 5.64 -4.14 11.38
N GLU A 9 5.98 -5.25 12.05
CA GLU A 9 7.31 -5.44 12.65
C GLU A 9 8.43 -5.39 11.59
N ASP A 10 8.24 -6.03 10.43
CA ASP A 10 9.15 -5.94 9.26
C ASP A 10 9.41 -4.48 8.86
N VAL A 11 8.34 -3.70 8.71
CA VAL A 11 8.44 -2.30 8.31
C VAL A 11 9.14 -1.45 9.37
N LEU A 12 8.87 -1.69 10.66
CA LEU A 12 9.55 -0.98 11.75
C LEU A 12 11.06 -1.29 11.75
N LEU A 13 11.43 -2.56 11.54
CA LEU A 13 12.84 -2.99 11.44
C LEU A 13 13.54 -2.37 10.23
N ARG A 14 12.88 -2.33 9.07
CA ARG A 14 13.40 -1.70 7.84
C ARG A 14 13.61 -0.19 7.98
N MET A 15 12.86 0.48 8.84
CA MET A 15 13.11 1.88 9.21
C MET A 15 14.25 2.05 10.23
N GLY A 16 14.91 0.98 10.65
CA GLY A 16 15.95 1.01 11.67
C GLY A 16 15.43 1.14 13.10
N MET A 17 14.14 0.88 13.35
CA MET A 17 13.59 0.95 14.71
C MET A 17 14.08 -0.22 15.56
N SER A 18 14.76 0.08 16.66
CA SER A 18 15.23 -0.93 17.60
C SER A 18 14.07 -1.64 18.30
N VAL A 19 14.10 -2.98 18.30
CA VAL A 19 13.13 -3.85 18.99
C VAL A 19 13.10 -3.66 20.51
N ASN A 20 14.18 -3.12 21.08
CA ASN A 20 14.30 -2.89 22.52
C ASN A 20 13.52 -1.64 22.99
N LEU A 21 13.08 -0.79 22.07
CA LEU A 21 12.25 0.36 22.40
C LEU A 21 10.83 -0.10 22.74
N LYS A 22 10.30 0.33 23.89
CA LYS A 22 8.88 0.11 24.24
C LYS A 22 7.93 0.59 23.14
N GLY A 23 8.29 1.69 22.47
CA GLY A 23 7.55 2.24 21.35
C GLY A 23 7.39 1.28 20.17
N PHE A 24 8.31 0.33 19.96
CA PHE A 24 8.22 -0.67 18.88
C PHE A 24 6.93 -1.49 19.01
N GLY A 25 6.72 -2.12 20.18
CA GLY A 25 5.52 -2.91 20.45
C GLY A 25 4.25 -2.05 20.45
N TYR A 26 4.33 -0.84 21.02
CA TYR A 26 3.18 0.06 21.06
C TYR A 26 2.74 0.51 19.66
N ILE A 27 3.68 0.86 18.78
CA ILE A 27 3.38 1.28 17.40
C ILE A 27 2.74 0.12 16.64
N ARG A 28 3.30 -1.09 16.75
CA ARG A 28 2.76 -2.28 16.11
C ARG A 28 1.29 -2.49 16.46
N ASP A 29 0.98 -2.54 17.75
CA ASP A 29 -0.39 -2.79 18.21
C ASP A 29 -1.32 -1.61 17.91
N SER A 30 -0.78 -0.37 17.92
CA SER A 30 -1.51 0.82 17.48
C SER A 30 -1.92 0.74 16.01
N VAL A 31 -1.03 0.30 15.11
CA VAL A 31 -1.31 0.17 13.67
C VAL A 31 -2.37 -0.91 13.44
N LEU A 32 -2.25 -2.07 14.11
CA LEU A 32 -3.24 -3.15 14.02
C LEU A 32 -4.62 -2.69 14.50
N MET A 33 -4.68 -1.95 15.61
CA MET A 33 -5.93 -1.42 16.16
C MET A 33 -6.56 -0.36 15.25
N LEU A 34 -5.75 0.55 14.70
CA LEU A 34 -6.21 1.52 13.70
C LEU A 34 -6.71 0.83 12.42
N ASP A 35 -6.17 -0.35 12.09
CA ASP A 35 -6.66 -1.12 10.95
C ASP A 35 -8.03 -1.75 11.19
N ALA A 36 -8.19 -2.36 12.37
CA ALA A 36 -9.41 -3.09 12.75
C ALA A 36 -10.58 -2.17 13.11
N GLU A 37 -10.33 -1.08 13.83
CA GLU A 37 -11.37 -0.18 14.34
C GLU A 37 -11.41 1.12 13.53
N LYS A 38 -12.51 1.33 12.80
CA LYS A 38 -12.75 2.59 12.10
C LYS A 38 -12.98 3.72 13.13
N ASP A 39 -12.37 4.87 12.90
CA ASP A 39 -12.57 6.11 13.64
C ASP A 39 -12.18 6.07 15.15
N ILE A 40 -11.29 5.16 15.55
CA ILE A 40 -10.75 5.15 16.90
C ILE A 40 -9.96 6.44 17.20
N LYS A 41 -10.31 7.13 18.30
CA LYS A 41 -9.58 8.31 18.76
C LYS A 41 -8.23 7.91 19.34
N LEU A 42 -7.18 8.65 18.98
CA LEU A 42 -5.80 8.35 19.41
C LEU A 42 -5.65 8.28 20.94
N THR A 43 -6.31 9.18 21.66
CA THR A 43 -6.30 9.17 23.14
C THR A 43 -6.83 7.85 23.69
N TYR A 44 -7.91 7.31 23.11
CA TYR A 44 -8.50 6.04 23.55
C TYR A 44 -7.63 4.84 23.17
N LEU A 45 -7.00 4.89 22.00
CA LEU A 45 -6.00 3.91 21.58
C LEU A 45 -4.85 3.84 22.59
N TYR A 46 -4.30 4.98 23.04
CA TYR A 46 -3.27 4.98 24.07
C TYR A 46 -3.73 4.38 25.39
N PHE A 47 -4.99 4.58 25.79
CA PHE A 47 -5.55 3.93 26.98
C PHE A 47 -5.64 2.41 26.83
N LYS A 48 -6.06 1.90 25.66
CA LYS A 48 -6.11 0.46 25.38
C LYS A 48 -4.72 -0.19 25.46
N ILE A 49 -3.75 0.38 24.75
CA ILE A 49 -2.35 -0.09 24.79
C ILE A 49 -1.79 -0.02 26.22
N ALA A 50 -2.06 1.08 26.94
CA ALA A 50 -1.59 1.23 28.31
C ALA A 50 -2.11 0.13 29.24
N LYS A 51 -3.38 -0.26 29.08
CA LYS A 51 -3.99 -1.36 29.84
C LYS A 51 -3.33 -2.70 29.53
N GLU A 52 -3.05 -2.99 28.27
CA GLU A 52 -2.41 -4.25 27.84
C GLU A 52 -0.97 -4.38 28.36
N TYR A 53 -0.23 -3.26 28.38
CA TYR A 53 1.18 -3.24 28.76
C TYR A 53 1.44 -2.85 30.22
N GLY A 54 0.39 -2.70 31.05
CA GLY A 54 0.53 -2.32 32.45
C GLY A 54 1.23 -0.98 32.66
N THR A 55 0.94 0.02 31.81
CA THR A 55 1.55 1.36 31.85
C THR A 55 0.50 2.47 31.82
N THR A 56 0.89 3.72 31.60
CA THR A 56 -0.02 4.88 31.48
C THR A 56 -0.15 5.32 30.03
N ALA A 57 -1.30 5.92 29.66
CA ALA A 57 -1.51 6.45 28.32
C ALA A 57 -0.45 7.50 27.90
N GLN A 58 -0.01 8.35 28.85
CA GLN A 58 1.12 9.26 28.62
C GLN A 58 2.46 8.53 28.45
N GLY A 59 2.66 7.39 29.11
CA GLY A 59 3.84 6.55 28.91
C GLY A 59 3.87 5.95 27.51
N VAL A 60 2.72 5.47 27.01
CA VAL A 60 2.55 4.97 25.64
C VAL A 60 2.86 6.06 24.63
N GLU A 61 2.22 7.22 24.76
CA GLU A 61 2.39 8.33 23.83
C GLU A 61 3.86 8.78 23.75
N ARG A 62 4.53 8.96 24.90
CA ARG A 62 5.95 9.33 24.95
C ARG A 62 6.85 8.29 24.32
N ALA A 63 6.61 7.00 24.57
CA ALA A 63 7.40 5.93 24.00
C ALA A 63 7.25 5.83 22.47
N ILE A 64 6.03 6.03 21.95
CA ILE A 64 5.78 6.09 20.51
C ILE A 64 6.52 7.28 19.89
N ARG A 65 6.39 8.47 20.49
CA ARG A 65 7.05 9.68 19.99
C ARG A 65 8.56 9.51 19.93
N HIS A 66 9.14 9.02 21.02
CA HIS A 66 10.58 8.77 21.12
C HIS A 66 11.06 7.74 20.08
N ALA A 67 10.28 6.69 19.82
CA ALA A 67 10.62 5.71 18.81
C ALA A 67 10.64 6.30 17.39
N PHE A 68 9.63 7.10 17.02
CA PHE A 68 9.62 7.79 15.72
C PHE A 68 10.74 8.85 15.60
N GLU A 69 11.03 9.59 16.66
CA GLU A 69 12.12 10.55 16.67
C GLU A 69 13.49 9.88 16.50
N THR A 70 13.70 8.74 17.17
CA THR A 70 14.95 7.98 17.08
C THR A 70 15.26 7.54 15.65
N VAL A 71 14.26 7.00 14.93
CA VAL A 71 14.47 6.56 13.54
C VAL A 71 14.69 7.74 12.58
N ARG A 72 14.01 8.87 12.81
CA ARG A 72 14.22 10.10 12.01
C ARG A 72 15.61 10.69 12.19
N ASN A 73 16.18 10.55 13.39
CA ASN A 73 17.53 11.04 13.69
C ASN A 73 18.63 10.08 13.20
N CYS A 74 18.27 8.87 12.75
CA CYS A 74 19.20 7.90 12.21
C CYS A 74 19.50 8.19 10.73
N LYS A 75 20.77 8.15 10.33
CA LYS A 75 21.20 8.55 8.97
C LYS A 75 21.14 7.43 7.91
N ALA A 76 20.98 6.17 8.32
CA ALA A 76 21.14 5.02 7.43
C ALA A 76 19.96 4.84 6.47
N ASP A 77 18.72 5.04 6.94
CA ASP A 77 17.52 4.57 6.23
C ASP A 77 16.57 5.73 5.87
N PHE A 78 17.12 6.86 5.43
CA PHE A 78 16.35 8.10 5.19
C PHE A 78 15.17 7.90 4.22
N GLU A 79 15.40 7.22 3.09
CA GLU A 79 14.35 7.00 2.08
C GLU A 79 13.20 6.13 2.62
N VAL A 80 13.53 5.12 3.42
CA VAL A 80 12.54 4.21 4.02
C VAL A 80 11.73 4.96 5.08
N VAL A 81 12.39 5.75 5.92
CA VAL A 81 11.73 6.58 6.94
C VAL A 81 10.84 7.64 6.30
N GLU A 82 11.32 8.35 5.28
CA GLU A 82 10.52 9.33 4.53
C GLU A 82 9.29 8.67 3.90
N TYR A 83 9.45 7.47 3.34
CA TYR A 83 8.34 6.72 2.75
C TYR A 83 7.25 6.38 3.78
N TYR A 84 7.59 5.88 4.96
CA TYR A 84 6.57 5.39 5.89
C TYR A 84 6.02 6.45 6.84
N ILE A 85 6.80 7.44 7.28
CA ILE A 85 6.39 8.38 8.33
C ILE A 85 6.72 9.85 8.06
N GLY A 86 7.50 10.15 7.02
CA GLY A 86 7.82 11.52 6.59
C GLY A 86 8.65 12.35 7.59
N PHE A 87 9.15 13.50 7.11
CA PHE A 87 9.90 14.48 7.92
C PHE A 87 9.19 15.82 8.19
N ILE A 88 8.01 16.08 7.60
CA ILE A 88 7.30 17.38 7.73
C ILE A 88 6.38 17.42 8.96
N ASN A 89 5.40 16.49 9.03
CA ASN A 89 4.48 16.41 10.16
C ASN A 89 4.83 15.21 11.05
N CYS A 90 5.62 15.49 12.08
CA CYS A 90 6.21 14.45 12.93
C CYS A 90 5.35 14.03 14.14
N SER A 91 4.08 14.46 14.20
CA SER A 91 3.17 14.05 15.28
C SER A 91 2.89 12.54 15.27
N ASN A 92 2.61 11.96 16.44
CA ASN A 92 2.29 10.53 16.54
C ASN A 92 1.09 10.14 15.67
N SER A 93 0.03 10.98 15.64
CA SER A 93 -1.16 10.74 14.82
C SER A 93 -0.82 10.68 13.33
N ALA A 94 -0.06 11.64 12.83
CA ALA A 94 0.35 11.70 11.43
C ALA A 94 1.24 10.50 11.07
N SER A 95 2.23 10.21 11.92
CA SER A 95 3.18 9.12 11.72
C SER A 95 2.48 7.75 11.70
N LEU A 96 1.59 7.48 12.66
CA LEU A 96 0.81 6.23 12.71
C LEU A 96 -0.14 6.09 11.51
N SER A 97 -0.79 7.19 11.11
CA SER A 97 -1.72 7.19 9.98
C SER A 97 -0.99 6.94 8.67
N MET A 98 0.15 7.61 8.45
CA MET A 98 0.98 7.44 7.26
C MET A 98 1.55 6.02 7.19
N LEU A 99 2.10 5.52 8.30
CA LEU A 99 2.62 4.15 8.39
C LEU A 99 1.56 3.13 8.00
N ARG A 100 0.36 3.20 8.60
CA ARG A 100 -0.77 2.32 8.27
C ARG A 100 -1.15 2.44 6.80
N MET A 101 -1.25 3.66 6.28
CA MET A 101 -1.65 3.91 4.89
C MET A 101 -0.66 3.27 3.90
N ARG A 102 0.64 3.49 4.11
CA ARG A 102 1.70 2.97 3.25
C ARG A 102 1.80 1.44 3.30
N ILE A 103 1.66 0.85 4.49
CA ILE A 103 1.56 -0.61 4.63
C ILE A 103 0.35 -1.16 3.83
N LYS A 104 -0.82 -0.50 3.91
CA LYS A 104 -1.99 -0.91 3.11
C LYS A 104 -1.76 -0.79 1.61
N GLU A 105 -1.07 0.24 1.15
CA GLU A 105 -0.73 0.41 -0.26
C GLU A 105 0.16 -0.71 -0.77
N GLU A 106 1.18 -1.09 0.00
CA GLU A 106 2.05 -2.22 -0.34
C GLU A 106 1.27 -3.54 -0.45
N LEU A 107 0.41 -3.83 0.53
CA LEU A 107 -0.41 -5.04 0.52
C LEU A 107 -1.37 -5.07 -0.68
N LYS A 108 -1.94 -3.92 -1.07
CA LYS A 108 -2.78 -3.82 -2.27
C LYS A 108 -1.98 -4.10 -3.54
N LYS A 109 -0.77 -3.54 -3.67
CA LYS A 109 0.11 -3.76 -4.83
C LYS A 109 0.52 -5.22 -4.96
N GLN A 110 0.84 -5.88 -3.85
CA GLN A 110 1.15 -7.31 -3.83
C GLN A 110 -0.04 -8.17 -4.28
N GLY A 111 -1.25 -7.84 -3.82
CA GLY A 111 -2.47 -8.52 -4.27
C GLY A 111 -2.68 -8.42 -5.79
N ILE A 112 -2.44 -7.23 -6.37
CA ILE A 112 -2.55 -7.02 -7.83
C ILE A 112 -1.47 -7.79 -8.58
N HIS A 113 -0.21 -7.76 -8.10
CA HIS A 113 0.87 -8.52 -8.72
C HIS A 113 0.57 -10.02 -8.73
N ASN A 114 0.13 -10.58 -7.59
CA ASN A 114 -0.20 -12.00 -7.49
C ASN A 114 -1.37 -12.39 -8.41
N VAL A 115 -2.38 -11.53 -8.52
CA VAL A 115 -3.50 -11.74 -9.46
C VAL A 115 -3.02 -11.72 -10.91
N ASN A 116 -2.17 -10.76 -11.28
CA ASN A 116 -1.59 -10.69 -12.63
C ASN A 116 -0.72 -11.90 -12.94
N GLU A 117 0.15 -12.32 -12.03
CA GLU A 117 1.00 -13.50 -12.19
C GLU A 117 0.19 -14.79 -12.28
N MET A 118 -0.94 -14.89 -11.60
CA MET A 118 -1.89 -16.00 -11.71
C MET A 118 -2.70 -15.99 -13.01
N LEU A 119 -3.04 -14.80 -13.54
CA LEU A 119 -3.82 -14.63 -14.78
C LEU A 119 -2.98 -14.72 -16.05
N LEU A 120 -1.71 -14.30 -16.01
CA LEU A 120 -0.77 -14.39 -17.14
C LEU A 120 -0.65 -15.79 -17.75
N PRO A 121 -0.64 -16.91 -16.99
CA PRO A 121 -0.69 -18.25 -17.58
C PRO A 121 -2.07 -18.67 -18.10
N TYR A 122 -3.16 -18.02 -17.65
CA TYR A 122 -4.54 -18.33 -18.08
C TYR A 122 -4.88 -17.69 -19.43
N ILE A 123 -4.34 -16.50 -19.73
CA ILE A 123 -4.20 -16.07 -21.12
C ILE A 123 -2.93 -16.75 -21.64
N THR A 124 -3.05 -18.00 -22.10
CA THR A 124 -1.95 -18.63 -22.83
C THR A 124 -1.47 -17.68 -23.93
N GLU A 125 -0.16 -17.63 -24.20
CA GLU A 125 0.42 -16.79 -25.26
C GLU A 125 -0.37 -16.93 -26.58
N ASN A 126 -0.80 -18.16 -26.89
CA ASN A 126 -1.67 -18.48 -28.02
C ASN A 126 -3.01 -17.71 -28.00
N ARG A 127 -3.68 -17.63 -26.85
CA ARG A 127 -4.95 -16.90 -26.73
C ARG A 127 -4.78 -15.39 -26.85
N LEU A 128 -3.68 -14.84 -26.35
CA LEU A 128 -3.35 -13.43 -26.55
C LEU A 128 -3.10 -13.13 -28.04
N GLN A 129 -2.34 -13.99 -28.72
CA GLN A 129 -2.07 -13.86 -30.15
C GLN A 129 -3.36 -13.97 -30.98
N GLU A 130 -4.27 -14.89 -30.63
CA GLU A 130 -5.59 -14.99 -31.26
C GLU A 130 -6.40 -13.71 -31.11
N LEU A 131 -6.52 -13.17 -29.89
CA LEU A 131 -7.28 -11.94 -29.63
C LEU A 131 -6.72 -10.73 -30.37
N ILE A 132 -5.40 -10.59 -30.41
CA ILE A 132 -4.74 -9.53 -31.18
C ILE A 132 -5.05 -9.69 -32.66
N ARG A 133 -4.99 -10.92 -33.19
CA ARG A 133 -5.28 -11.21 -34.60
C ARG A 133 -6.76 -10.95 -34.95
N GLU A 134 -7.68 -11.35 -34.09
CA GLU A 134 -9.13 -11.09 -34.24
C GLU A 134 -9.41 -9.59 -34.27
N SER A 135 -8.88 -8.84 -33.31
CA SER A 135 -9.06 -7.38 -33.23
C SER A 135 -8.47 -6.67 -34.46
N PHE A 136 -7.30 -7.09 -34.93
CA PHE A 136 -6.67 -6.51 -36.11
C PHE A 136 -7.48 -6.81 -37.39
N ASN A 137 -8.02 -8.02 -37.51
CA ASN A 137 -8.88 -8.39 -38.63
C ASN A 137 -10.18 -7.58 -38.66
N GLU A 138 -10.85 -7.40 -37.51
CA GLU A 138 -12.04 -6.56 -37.41
C GLU A 138 -11.76 -5.12 -37.87
N PHE A 139 -10.65 -4.55 -37.40
CA PHE A 139 -10.20 -3.22 -37.81
C PHE A 139 -9.97 -3.11 -39.32
N LEU A 140 -9.28 -4.10 -39.92
CA LEU A 140 -9.05 -4.11 -41.37
C LEU A 140 -10.35 -4.25 -42.16
N MET A 141 -11.31 -5.05 -41.69
CA MET A 141 -12.62 -5.22 -42.32
C MET A 141 -13.43 -3.92 -42.28
N GLU A 142 -13.34 -3.16 -41.19
CA GLU A 142 -13.97 -1.85 -41.08
C GLU A 142 -13.40 -0.85 -42.10
N ILE A 143 -12.07 -0.79 -42.22
CA ILE A 143 -11.39 0.06 -43.21
C ILE A 143 -11.77 -0.35 -44.63
N ALA A 144 -11.69 -1.65 -44.94
CA ALA A 144 -12.03 -2.17 -46.26
C ALA A 144 -13.49 -1.85 -46.63
N GLY A 145 -14.43 -2.01 -45.69
CA GLY A 145 -15.83 -1.65 -45.89
C GLY A 145 -16.02 -0.17 -46.22
N ARG A 146 -15.32 0.73 -45.53
CA ARG A 146 -15.36 2.18 -45.80
C ARG A 146 -14.79 2.52 -47.18
N LEU A 147 -13.67 1.92 -47.56
CA LEU A 147 -13.04 2.15 -48.86
C LEU A 147 -13.89 1.62 -50.03
N ILE A 148 -14.49 0.43 -49.87
CA ILE A 148 -15.40 -0.14 -50.89
C ILE A 148 -16.65 0.71 -51.06
N PHE A 149 -17.22 1.21 -49.96
CA PHE A 149 -18.37 2.11 -50.00
C PHE A 149 -18.03 3.44 -50.70
N SER A 150 -16.87 4.02 -50.40
CA SER A 150 -16.37 5.22 -51.09
C SER A 150 -16.19 4.98 -52.59
N ALA A 151 -15.56 3.86 -52.98
CA ALA A 151 -15.31 3.56 -54.38
C ALA A 151 -16.59 3.27 -55.20
N ARG A 152 -17.66 2.76 -54.57
CA ARG A 152 -18.97 2.60 -55.23
C ARG A 152 -19.68 3.92 -55.45
N ALA A 153 -19.59 4.86 -54.51
CA ALA A 153 -20.18 6.19 -54.65
C ALA A 153 -19.58 6.99 -55.82
N ASP A 154 -18.32 6.73 -56.16
CA ASP A 154 -17.64 7.37 -57.29
C ASP A 154 -17.98 6.75 -58.67
N ILE A 155 -18.60 5.55 -58.72
CA ILE A 155 -19.00 4.86 -59.96
C ILE A 155 -20.47 5.15 -60.34
N GLU A 156 -21.30 5.55 -59.37
CA GLU A 156 -22.73 5.86 -59.58
C GLU A 156 -23.03 7.34 -59.91
N ASN A 157 -21.98 8.14 -60.20
CA ASN A 157 -22.06 9.57 -60.52
C ASN A 157 -21.33 9.86 -61.84
#